data_AF-V8AQN2-F1
#
_entry.id   AF-V8AQN2-F1
#
_cell.length_a   1.000
_cell.length_b   1.000
_cell.length_c   1.000
_cell.angle_alpha   90.00
_cell.angle_beta   90.00
_cell.angle_gamma   90.00
#
_symmetry.space_group_name_H-M   'P 1'
#
loop_
_entity.id
_entity.type
_entity.pdbx_description
1 polymer ?
#
loop_
_entity_poly.entity_id
_entity_poly.type
_entity_poly.pdbx_seq_one_letter_code
_entity_poly.pdbx_strand_id
1 'polypeptide(L)'
;MESNKPSKSTSTSEDKFEAAKARDVVGEFLGSYYNYDLENKRNELTKAFCTSEVQKKLHLVKVEKELTMESSIISSDVYEGDEGQYLALVTYSLNGNQVTPQVLKINVEQKSNQYLISSVDFPLMN
;
A
#
# COMPACT_ATOMS: atom_id res chain seq x y z
N MET A 1 -53.97 11.84 21.89
CA MET A 1 -52.70 12.58 21.98
C MET A 1 -51.59 11.57 21.80
N GLU A 2 -51.07 11.53 20.57
CA GLU A 2 -49.89 10.75 20.19
C GLU A 2 -48.63 11.34 20.80
N SER A 3 -47.64 10.50 21.04
CA SER A 3 -46.23 10.89 21.11
C SER A 3 -45.38 9.71 20.67
N ASN A 4 -45.42 9.41 19.37
CA ASN A 4 -44.40 8.58 18.73
C ASN A 4 -43.15 9.44 18.52
N LYS A 5 -42.12 9.20 19.33
CA LYS A 5 -40.78 9.76 19.14
C LYS A 5 -40.12 9.01 17.97
N PRO A 6 -39.62 9.69 16.92
CA PRO A 6 -38.90 9.01 15.86
C PRO A 6 -37.55 8.54 16.40
N SER A 7 -37.36 7.23 16.43
CA SER A 7 -36.04 6.63 16.62
C SER A 7 -35.19 7.07 15.44
N LYS A 8 -34.19 7.92 15.71
CA LYS A 8 -33.21 8.38 14.73
C LYS A 8 -32.34 7.15 14.42
N SER A 9 -32.72 6.37 13.42
CA SER A 9 -31.83 5.38 12.83
C SER A 9 -30.70 6.14 12.18
N THR A 10 -29.59 6.29 12.91
CA THR A 10 -28.31 6.66 12.33
C THR A 10 -27.97 5.56 11.35
N SER A 11 -28.33 5.77 10.08
CA SER A 11 -27.85 4.96 8.98
C SER A 11 -26.34 5.07 8.99
N THR A 12 -25.67 4.05 9.53
CA THR A 12 -24.27 3.78 9.21
C THR A 12 -24.25 3.71 7.68
N SER A 13 -23.70 4.72 7.03
CA SER A 13 -23.36 4.59 5.62
C SER A 13 -22.45 3.38 5.54
N GLU A 14 -22.89 2.32 4.88
CA GLU A 14 -21.95 1.32 4.41
C GLU A 14 -20.98 2.10 3.53
N ASP A 15 -19.76 2.34 4.03
CA ASP A 15 -18.78 3.12 3.30
C ASP A 15 -18.47 2.34 2.02
N LYS A 16 -18.99 2.85 0.91
CA LYS A 16 -18.80 2.27 -0.40
C LYS A 16 -17.31 2.32 -0.73
N PHE A 17 -16.77 1.21 -1.24
CA PHE A 17 -15.38 1.15 -1.68
C PHE A 17 -15.11 2.19 -2.77
N GLU A 18 -14.11 3.03 -2.57
CA GLU A 18 -13.70 4.10 -3.47
C GLU A 18 -12.38 3.72 -4.15
N ALA A 19 -12.49 3.16 -5.36
CA ALA A 19 -11.35 2.68 -6.15
C ALA A 19 -10.25 3.73 -6.34
N ALA A 20 -10.61 5.01 -6.52
CA ALA A 20 -9.63 6.09 -6.64
C ALA A 20 -8.74 6.23 -5.37
N LYS A 21 -9.34 6.20 -4.18
CA LYS A 21 -8.59 6.28 -2.92
C LYS A 21 -7.71 5.05 -2.70
N ALA A 22 -8.22 3.88 -3.04
CA ALA A 22 -7.45 2.64 -2.98
C ALA A 22 -6.23 2.70 -3.92
N ARG A 23 -6.41 3.18 -5.15
CA ARG A 23 -5.33 3.38 -6.12
C ARG A 23 -4.31 4.40 -5.64
N ASP A 24 -4.74 5.50 -5.01
CA ASP A 24 -3.83 6.48 -4.42
C ASP A 24 -2.95 5.83 -3.34
N VAL A 25 -3.52 4.99 -2.48
CA VAL A 25 -2.75 4.23 -1.47
C VAL A 25 -1.76 3.26 -2.10
N VAL A 26 -2.10 2.62 -3.22
CA VAL A 26 -1.13 1.80 -3.98
C VAL A 26 0.03 2.67 -4.47
N GLY A 27 -0.25 3.85 -5.03
CA GLY A 27 0.78 4.80 -5.47
C GLY A 27 1.71 5.23 -4.34
N GLU A 28 1.15 5.64 -3.20
CA GLU A 28 1.89 6.03 -2.00
C GLU A 28 2.74 4.88 -1.45
N PHE A 29 2.19 3.66 -1.40
CA PHE A 29 2.92 2.46 -1.01
C PHE A 29 4.13 2.19 -1.92
N LEU A 30 3.94 2.22 -3.25
CA LEU A 30 5.03 2.02 -4.21
C LEU A 30 6.08 3.12 -4.06
N GLY A 31 5.63 4.36 -3.93
CA GLY A 31 6.48 5.53 -3.73
C GLY A 31 7.36 5.38 -2.49
N SER A 32 6.79 5.04 -1.34
CA SER A 32 7.54 4.88 -0.08
C SER A 32 8.42 3.64 -0.07
N TYR A 33 8.02 2.56 -0.75
CA TYR A 33 8.76 1.30 -0.73
C TYR A 33 9.96 1.30 -1.68
N TYR A 34 9.87 1.98 -2.83
CA TYR A 34 10.92 1.99 -3.86
C TYR A 34 11.74 3.29 -3.93
N ASN A 35 11.31 4.39 -3.32
CA ASN A 35 12.09 5.62 -3.27
C ASN A 35 12.67 5.86 -1.87
N TYR A 36 13.92 5.47 -1.65
CA TYR A 36 14.58 5.63 -0.36
C TYR A 36 16.10 5.65 -0.49
N ASP A 37 16.74 6.30 0.48
CA ASP A 37 18.19 6.35 0.68
C ASP A 37 18.64 5.52 1.91
N LEU A 38 17.69 5.28 2.82
CA LEU A 38 17.89 4.65 4.11
C LEU A 38 16.79 3.61 4.37
N GLU A 39 17.20 2.41 4.79
CA GLU A 39 16.27 1.32 5.05
C GLU A 39 15.24 1.65 6.15
N ASN A 40 15.66 2.28 7.26
CA ASN A 40 14.72 2.58 8.34
C ASN A 40 13.68 3.63 7.91
N LYS A 41 14.08 4.59 7.06
CA LYS A 41 13.18 5.60 6.52
C LYS A 41 12.14 4.98 5.59
N ARG A 42 12.55 4.06 4.70
CA ARG A 42 11.62 3.24 3.90
C ARG A 42 10.61 2.52 4.79
N ASN A 43 11.09 1.82 5.81
CA ASN A 43 10.25 1.01 6.70
C ASN A 43 9.26 1.88 7.48
N GLU A 44 9.71 3.03 7.99
CA GLU A 44 8.87 3.96 8.72
C GLU A 44 7.77 4.59 7.86
N LEU A 45 8.07 4.97 6.63
CA LEU A 45 7.08 5.56 5.73
C LEU A 45 6.11 4.50 5.20
N THR A 46 6.64 3.37 4.73
CA THR A 46 5.83 2.31 4.09
C THR A 46 4.84 1.67 5.05
N LYS A 47 5.19 1.54 6.34
CA LYS A 47 4.28 0.89 7.32
C LYS A 47 2.92 1.60 7.42
N ALA A 48 2.85 2.91 7.17
CA ALA A 48 1.62 3.70 7.29
C ALA A 48 0.53 3.26 6.29
N PHE A 49 0.93 2.64 5.18
CA PHE A 49 0.05 2.18 4.12
C PHE A 49 -0.29 0.69 4.21
N CYS A 50 0.31 -0.03 5.15
CA CYS A 50 0.25 -1.49 5.20
C CYS A 50 -0.51 -1.98 6.43
N THR A 51 -1.26 -3.08 6.27
CA THR A 51 -1.75 -3.84 7.43
C THR A 51 -0.60 -4.44 8.23
N SER A 52 -0.86 -4.80 9.49
CA SER A 52 0.14 -5.47 10.34
C SER A 52 0.68 -6.78 9.72
N GLU A 53 -0.13 -7.47 8.92
CA GLU A 53 0.30 -8.70 8.23
C GLU A 53 1.32 -8.38 7.13
N VAL A 54 1.04 -7.36 6.30
CA VAL A 54 1.96 -6.90 5.26
C VAL A 54 3.24 -6.31 5.86
N GLN A 55 3.12 -5.54 6.94
CA GLN A 55 4.29 -5.03 7.67
C GLN A 55 5.23 -6.15 8.12
N LYS A 56 4.68 -7.26 8.62
CA LYS A 56 5.47 -8.46 8.99
C LYS A 56 6.08 -9.13 7.76
N LYS A 57 5.28 -9.35 6.71
CA LYS A 57 5.74 -10.00 5.46
C LYS A 57 6.93 -9.27 4.83
N LEU A 58 6.84 -7.94 4.74
CA LEU A 58 7.87 -7.08 4.16
C LEU A 58 8.97 -6.70 5.15
N HIS A 59 8.92 -7.18 6.40
CA HIS A 59 9.88 -6.84 7.47
C HIS A 59 10.05 -5.32 7.66
N LEU A 60 8.94 -4.57 7.68
CA LEU A 60 8.92 -3.11 7.86
C LEU A 60 9.14 -2.70 9.33
N VAL A 61 10.30 -3.08 9.88
CA VAL A 61 10.70 -2.81 11.26
C VAL A 61 11.97 -1.99 11.30
N LYS A 62 12.22 -1.30 12.41
CA LYS A 62 13.49 -0.60 12.61
C LYS A 62 14.61 -1.63 12.77
N VAL A 63 15.70 -1.45 12.03
CA VAL A 63 16.92 -2.25 12.12
C VAL A 63 18.03 -1.45 12.80
N GLU A 64 18.83 -2.11 13.65
CA GLU A 64 19.92 -1.46 14.41
C GLU A 64 21.11 -1.11 13.52
N LYS A 65 21.47 -2.02 12.61
CA LYS A 65 22.54 -1.80 11.62
C LYS A 65 21.88 -1.40 10.31
N GLU A 66 21.73 -0.09 10.13
CA GLU A 66 21.11 0.45 8.94
C GLU A 66 22.01 0.29 7.71
N LEU A 67 21.42 -0.19 6.62
CA LEU A 67 22.04 -0.20 5.31
C LEU A 67 21.69 1.10 4.57
N THR A 68 22.71 1.74 4.01
CA THR A 68 22.54 2.84 3.08
C THR A 68 22.38 2.25 1.68
N MET A 69 21.24 2.52 1.04
CA MET A 69 20.97 2.05 -0.31
C MET A 69 20.06 3.07 -0.98
N GLU A 70 20.54 3.60 -2.10
CA GLU A 70 19.76 4.54 -2.90
C GLU A 70 18.87 3.75 -3.86
N SER A 71 17.57 3.93 -3.73
CA SER A 71 16.55 3.32 -4.56
C SER A 71 15.65 4.41 -5.11
N SER A 72 15.33 4.34 -6.40
CA SER A 72 14.41 5.28 -7.05
C SER A 72 13.63 4.64 -8.18
N ILE A 73 12.32 4.90 -8.24
CA ILE A 73 11.46 4.50 -9.34
C ILE A 73 11.88 5.24 -10.62
N ILE A 74 12.06 4.49 -11.69
CA ILE A 74 12.24 4.99 -13.06
C ILE A 74 10.86 5.11 -13.73
N SER A 75 10.03 4.07 -13.60
CA SER A 75 8.65 4.06 -14.05
C SER A 75 7.79 3.12 -13.21
N SER A 76 6.51 3.42 -13.10
CA SER A 76 5.53 2.56 -12.45
C SER A 76 4.19 2.63 -13.15
N ASP A 77 3.63 1.48 -13.50
CA ASP A 77 2.28 1.35 -14.04
C ASP A 77 1.42 0.57 -13.05
N VAL A 78 0.19 1.05 -12.81
CA VAL A 78 -0.78 0.40 -11.91
C VAL A 78 -2.04 0.05 -12.71
N TYR A 79 -2.35 -1.24 -12.73
CA TYR A 79 -3.49 -1.84 -13.41
C TYR A 79 -4.49 -2.31 -12.35
N GLU A 80 -5.75 -1.93 -12.51
CA GLU A 80 -6.85 -2.31 -11.63
C GLU A 80 -7.47 -3.63 -12.10
N GLY A 81 -7.72 -4.55 -11.17
CA GLY A 81 -8.41 -5.81 -11.39
C GLY A 81 -9.82 -5.79 -10.81
N ASP A 82 -10.16 -6.83 -10.04
CA ASP A 82 -11.37 -6.84 -9.21
C ASP A 82 -11.29 -5.79 -8.09
N GLU A 83 -12.41 -5.55 -7.39
CA GLU A 83 -12.47 -4.57 -6.30
C GLU A 83 -11.33 -4.77 -5.29
N GLY A 84 -10.50 -3.73 -5.14
CA GLY A 84 -9.34 -3.73 -4.24
C GLY A 84 -8.13 -4.51 -4.73
N GLN A 85 -8.14 -5.09 -5.93
CA GLN A 85 -7.01 -5.84 -6.49
C GLN A 85 -6.27 -5.03 -7.55
N TYR A 86 -4.94 -5.05 -7.47
CA TYR A 86 -4.07 -4.29 -8.35
C TYR A 86 -2.87 -5.13 -8.81
N LEU A 87 -2.44 -4.89 -10.05
CA LEU A 87 -1.16 -5.31 -10.58
C LEU A 87 -0.31 -4.06 -10.77
N ALA A 88 0.89 -4.05 -10.19
CA ALA A 88 1.86 -2.98 -10.41
C ALA A 88 3.08 -3.51 -11.16
N LEU A 89 3.52 -2.79 -12.19
CA LEU A 89 4.81 -3.00 -12.86
C LEU A 89 5.73 -1.85 -12.46
N VAL A 90 6.83 -2.16 -11.78
CA VAL A 90 7.78 -1.16 -11.28
C VAL A 90 9.15 -1.40 -11.90
N THR A 91 9.67 -0.40 -12.59
CA THR A 91 11.07 -0.32 -12.99
C THR A 91 11.77 0.68 -12.09
N TYR A 92 12.88 0.29 -11.47
CA TYR A 92 13.58 1.13 -10.50
C TYR A 92 15.09 0.89 -10.58
N SER A 93 15.87 1.82 -10.02
CA SER A 93 17.32 1.69 -9.88
C SER A 93 17.71 1.47 -8.43
N LEU A 94 18.81 0.73 -8.21
CA LEU A 94 19.51 0.59 -6.95
C LEU A 94 20.96 1.05 -7.11
N ASN A 95 21.37 2.04 -6.32
CA ASN A 95 22.70 2.69 -6.37
C ASN A 95 23.09 3.08 -7.81
N GLY A 96 22.16 3.68 -8.54
CA GLY A 96 22.32 4.10 -9.93
C GLY A 96 22.23 2.98 -10.98
N ASN A 97 22.12 1.71 -10.57
CA ASN A 97 21.99 0.59 -11.50
C ASN A 97 20.52 0.23 -11.70
N GLN A 98 20.06 0.16 -12.94
CA GLN A 98 18.70 -0.29 -13.24
C GLN A 98 18.53 -1.76 -12.86
N VAL A 99 17.46 -2.04 -12.12
CA VAL A 99 17.05 -3.40 -11.75
C VAL A 99 16.04 -3.93 -12.77
N THR A 100 15.99 -5.24 -12.95
CA THR A 100 14.93 -5.90 -13.72
C THR A 100 13.56 -5.44 -13.23
N PRO A 101 12.64 -5.06 -14.14
CA PRO A 101 11.28 -4.66 -13.76
C PRO A 101 10.60 -5.73 -12.89
N GLN A 102 9.93 -5.29 -11.83
CA GLN A 102 9.21 -6.16 -10.90
C GLN A 102 7.70 -6.02 -11.09
N VAL A 103 7.02 -7.16 -11.07
CA VAL A 103 5.56 -7.23 -11.02
C VAL A 103 5.14 -7.49 -9.58
N LEU A 104 4.16 -6.74 -9.09
CA LEU A 104 3.55 -6.91 -7.79
C LEU A 104 2.06 -7.19 -7.97
N LYS A 105 1.54 -8.16 -7.22
CA LYS A 105 0.09 -8.33 -6.99
C LYS A 105 -0.23 -7.72 -5.65
N ILE A 106 -1.14 -6.74 -5.61
CA ILE A 106 -1.42 -5.93 -4.43
C ILE A 106 -2.92 -5.99 -4.18
N ASN A 107 -3.32 -6.32 -2.95
CA ASN A 107 -4.69 -6.14 -2.51
C ASN A 107 -4.77 -4.98 -1.51
N VAL A 108 -5.85 -4.21 -1.60
CA VAL A 108 -6.19 -3.10 -0.71
C VAL A 108 -7.49 -3.42 -0.02
N GLU A 109 -7.51 -3.31 1.30
CA GLU A 109 -8.75 -3.40 2.08
C GLU A 109 -9.13 -2.02 2.61
N GLN A 110 -10.43 -1.79 2.76
CA GLN A 110 -10.95 -0.66 3.51
C GLN A 110 -11.24 -1.10 4.94
N LYS A 111 -10.56 -0.48 5.91
CA LYS A 111 -10.85 -0.63 7.35
C LYS A 111 -11.34 0.70 7.89
N SER A 112 -12.63 0.75 8.21
CA SER A 112 -13.32 1.99 8.60
C SER A 112 -13.14 3.06 7.50
N ASN A 113 -12.39 4.13 7.77
CA ASN A 113 -12.14 5.23 6.84
C ASN A 113 -10.73 5.22 6.23
N GLN A 114 -10.01 4.11 6.35
CA GLN A 114 -8.63 3.98 5.86
C GLN A 114 -8.51 2.85 4.84
N TYR A 115 -7.79 3.11 3.77
CA TYR A 115 -7.36 2.10 2.80
C TYR A 115 -5.96 1.64 3.18
N LEU A 116 -5.75 0.32 3.22
CA LEU A 116 -4.47 -0.29 3.58
C LEU A 116 -4.14 -1.44 2.63
N ILE A 117 -2.87 -1.58 2.29
CA ILE A 117 -2.35 -2.76 1.59
C ILE A 117 -2.53 -3.98 2.49
N SER A 118 -3.44 -4.87 2.09
CA SER A 118 -3.80 -6.09 2.82
C SER A 118 -3.00 -7.31 2.37
N SER A 119 -2.55 -7.32 1.12
CA SER A 119 -1.56 -8.30 0.64
C SER A 119 -0.66 -7.70 -0.43
N VAL A 120 0.55 -8.26 -0.54
CA VAL A 120 1.50 -7.96 -1.60
C VAL A 120 2.29 -9.21 -1.94
N ASP A 121 2.30 -9.62 -3.21
CA ASP A 121 3.04 -10.78 -3.71
C ASP A 121 3.97 -10.37 -4.85
N PHE A 122 5.14 -11.02 -4.91
CA PHE A 122 6.19 -10.78 -5.91
C PHE A 122 6.36 -12.06 -6.76
N PRO A 123 5.59 -12.25 -7.84
CA PRO A 123 5.47 -13.54 -8.52
C PRO A 123 6.74 -14.03 -9.21
N LEU A 124 7.75 -13.16 -9.37
CA LEU A 124 8.94 -13.41 -10.18
C LEU A 124 10.24 -13.45 -9.35
N MET A 125 10.17 -13.48 -8.02
CA MET A 125 11.36 -13.75 -7.20
C MET A 125 11.59 -15.27 -7.12
N ASN A 126 12.50 -15.78 -7.95
CA ASN A 126 13.09 -17.12 -7.82
C ASN A 126 14.25 -17.10 -6.83
#